data_AF-A0A957D6Y4-F1
#
_entry.id   AF-A0A957D6Y4-F1
#
_cell.length_a   1.000
_cell.length_b   1.000
_cell.length_c   1.000
_cell.angle_alpha   90.00
_cell.angle_beta   90.00
_cell.angle_gamma   90.00
#
_symmetry.space_group_name_H-M   'P 1'
#
loop_
_entity.id
_entity.type
_entity.pdbx_description
1 polymer ?
#
loop_
_entity_poly.entity_id
_entity_poly.type
_entity_poly.pdbx_seq_one_letter_code
_entity_poly.pdbx_strand_id
1 'polypeptide(L)'
;MLQKIKQNTKLVPVLFALLFVGTFFWLNGRQYLSFQVQAPDADRFSQAIWNTMDGGWADGRFLYTTITQNSVLSNHFSPYLAFLAPLLFIWEDARILYLVQVIGIAATGLILYKIVADKRPKLALWFLLAFYLNPNLHSITLYELRRITLAMPFLALAIYGIYSKKRKWLLIGIFFALLCKEEVGVIVFAIGLFLLIFRRDWRWGVPMMLLGAGWFFLMLQVVIPAMGKGTYPPLNNYYGAWGSSVPDILLYMITHPLQVLQTMFDQSSLQAIGRALLPVAFILPLLAADYLFMIVPLVVVMLLSAEPAMHTLSRWYMASVLPFLFVAVGIGLTRIPKKWGQAATAVLFGSTLLAYTLYSPAPLGGKYKSYLYQMDERDEKAWQLIAQIPDDAAVMAQVAFTPQLSYREHLYIFPWVSAEREVDYVLLASGFASYPIDPADLDWEIYNEIADPAYTVRAEVDGIYLLERGGNPLPSVPVNQVAEDAIKLERVGVAVTDEDGFYQPVDGETAQVQPGQTMRVSLYWEALDAPDAERTVSVRLADENGYLIAQQDSLPGQSSRPTSWWEEGWYFRDVYYLQIPEGTAVTTANLNVLLYDSFTQERVPFDDKEKLTIIPVEIKPAR
;
A
#
# COMPACT_ATOMS: atom_id res chain seq x y z
N MET A 1 -4.75 -51.84 0.91
CA MET A 1 -5.62 -50.88 0.19
C MET A 1 -6.36 -49.91 1.14
N LEU A 2 -7.09 -50.37 2.16
CA LEU A 2 -7.80 -49.52 3.13
C LEU A 2 -6.90 -48.60 3.99
N GLN A 3 -5.68 -49.02 4.33
CA GLN A 3 -4.68 -48.15 5.00
C GLN A 3 -4.14 -47.05 4.07
N LYS A 4 -3.89 -47.34 2.79
CA LYS A 4 -3.54 -46.33 1.76
C LYS A 4 -4.68 -45.32 1.56
N ILE A 5 -5.94 -45.76 1.57
CA ILE A 5 -7.12 -44.88 1.47
C ILE A 5 -7.30 -44.01 2.73
N LYS A 6 -7.04 -44.54 3.94
CA LYS A 6 -7.01 -43.76 5.19
C LYS A 6 -5.85 -42.78 5.29
N GLN A 7 -4.69 -43.10 4.71
CA GLN A 7 -3.57 -42.15 4.58
C GLN A 7 -3.91 -41.02 3.59
N ASN A 8 -4.48 -41.34 2.43
CA ASN A 8 -4.87 -40.35 1.42
C ASN A 8 -5.91 -39.35 1.95
N THR A 9 -6.87 -39.77 2.79
CA THR A 9 -7.89 -38.87 3.36
C THR A 9 -7.35 -37.87 4.40
N LYS A 10 -6.20 -38.17 5.04
CA LYS A 10 -5.53 -37.22 5.95
C LYS A 10 -4.74 -36.14 5.21
N LEU A 11 -4.37 -36.37 3.95
CA LEU A 11 -3.61 -35.43 3.13
C LEU A 11 -4.51 -34.39 2.44
N VAL A 12 -5.77 -34.71 2.16
CA VAL A 12 -6.71 -33.78 1.49
C VAL A 12 -6.80 -32.38 2.13
N PRO A 13 -6.99 -32.20 3.45
CA PRO A 13 -7.03 -30.85 4.02
C PRO A 13 -5.71 -30.10 3.86
N VAL A 14 -4.57 -30.82 3.92
CA VAL A 14 -3.25 -30.23 3.69
C VAL A 14 -3.10 -29.80 2.23
N LEU A 15 -3.60 -30.58 1.27
CA LEU A 15 -3.62 -30.19 -0.15
C LEU A 15 -4.46 -28.94 -0.39
N PHE A 16 -5.62 -28.80 0.26
CA PHE A 16 -6.42 -27.56 0.18
C PHE A 16 -5.68 -26.36 0.75
N ALA A 17 -4.98 -26.53 1.88
CA ALA A 17 -4.16 -25.49 2.46
C ALA A 17 -2.98 -25.11 1.55
N LEU A 18 -2.29 -26.09 0.97
CA LEU A 18 -1.20 -25.85 0.02
C LEU A 18 -1.68 -25.17 -1.26
N LEU A 19 -2.85 -25.54 -1.77
CA LEU A 19 -3.46 -24.86 -2.92
C LEU A 19 -3.82 -23.41 -2.59
N PHE A 20 -4.41 -23.16 -1.42
CA PHE A 20 -4.66 -21.80 -0.94
C PHE A 20 -3.35 -21.01 -0.84
N VAL A 21 -2.32 -21.61 -0.21
CA VAL A 21 -1.00 -20.96 -0.08
C VAL A 21 -0.40 -20.64 -1.44
N GLY A 22 -0.33 -21.61 -2.35
CA GLY A 22 0.23 -21.42 -3.68
C GLY A 22 -0.50 -20.33 -4.48
N THR A 23 -1.83 -20.36 -4.49
CA THR A 23 -2.66 -19.37 -5.21
C THR A 23 -2.47 -17.96 -4.66
N PHE A 24 -2.63 -17.77 -3.35
CA PHE A 24 -2.59 -16.44 -2.75
C PHE A 24 -1.17 -15.88 -2.61
N PHE A 25 -0.17 -16.74 -2.45
CA PHE A 25 1.23 -16.31 -2.54
C PHE A 25 1.58 -15.87 -3.97
N TRP A 26 1.13 -16.62 -4.99
CA TRP A 26 1.31 -16.23 -6.39
C TRP A 26 0.62 -14.89 -6.69
N LEU A 27 -0.65 -14.72 -6.29
CA LEU A 27 -1.39 -13.46 -6.50
C LEU A 27 -0.73 -12.26 -5.81
N ASN A 28 -0.34 -12.38 -4.54
CA ASN A 28 0.39 -11.32 -3.84
C ASN A 28 1.75 -11.03 -4.51
N GLY A 29 2.45 -12.06 -4.97
CA GLY A 29 3.68 -11.91 -5.73
C GLY A 29 3.47 -11.16 -7.05
N ARG A 30 2.35 -11.39 -7.75
CA ARG A 30 1.99 -10.64 -8.95
C ARG A 30 1.68 -9.17 -8.64
N GLN A 31 0.89 -8.88 -7.60
CA GLN A 31 0.65 -7.50 -7.16
C GLN A 31 1.95 -6.78 -6.80
N TYR A 32 2.90 -7.47 -6.16
CA TYR A 32 4.21 -6.92 -5.85
C TYR A 32 5.04 -6.62 -7.10
N LEU A 33 5.05 -7.54 -8.09
CA LEU A 33 5.82 -7.35 -9.32
C LEU A 33 5.24 -6.26 -10.24
N SER A 34 3.93 -6.01 -10.21
CA SER A 34 3.26 -4.98 -11.00
C SER A 34 2.92 -3.70 -10.21
N PHE A 35 3.60 -3.47 -9.08
CA PHE A 35 3.48 -2.25 -8.25
C PHE A 35 2.04 -1.95 -7.77
N GLN A 36 1.23 -2.99 -7.55
CA GLN A 36 -0.17 -2.90 -7.08
C GLN A 36 -0.32 -3.08 -5.57
N VAL A 37 0.79 -3.16 -4.83
CA VAL A 37 0.77 -3.10 -3.36
C VAL A 37 0.69 -1.64 -2.93
N GLN A 38 -0.52 -1.08 -2.95
CA GLN A 38 -0.77 0.37 -2.83
C GLN A 38 -1.00 0.85 -1.40
N ALA A 39 -0.35 0.24 -0.41
CA ALA A 39 -0.67 0.52 0.99
C ALA A 39 0.58 0.70 1.85
N PRO A 40 0.62 1.78 2.65
CA PRO A 40 1.83 2.27 3.31
C PRO A 40 2.16 1.51 4.60
N ASP A 41 1.52 0.37 4.89
CA ASP A 41 1.81 -0.37 6.11
C ASP A 41 2.75 -1.55 5.84
N ALA A 42 2.64 -2.21 4.68
CA ALA A 42 3.51 -3.31 4.32
C ALA A 42 4.99 -2.90 4.21
N ASP A 43 5.28 -1.77 3.60
CA ASP A 43 6.61 -1.17 3.47
C ASP A 43 7.17 -0.70 4.84
N ARG A 44 6.36 -0.03 5.66
CA ARG A 44 6.72 0.30 7.05
C ARG A 44 7.11 -0.93 7.85
N PHE A 45 6.37 -2.03 7.71
CA PHE A 45 6.65 -3.25 8.47
C PHE A 45 7.87 -3.97 7.92
N SER A 46 8.02 -4.02 6.59
CA SER A 46 9.15 -4.66 5.95
C SER A 46 10.46 -3.97 6.35
N GLN A 47 10.51 -2.64 6.27
CA GLN A 47 11.68 -1.87 6.71
C GLN A 47 11.93 -2.00 8.23
N ALA A 48 10.88 -1.95 9.06
CA ALA A 48 11.02 -2.12 10.50
C ALA A 48 11.57 -3.49 10.90
N ILE A 49 11.12 -4.55 10.22
CA ILE A 49 11.61 -5.92 10.43
C ILE A 49 13.06 -6.04 9.95
N TRP A 50 13.40 -5.42 8.82
CA TRP A 50 14.77 -5.41 8.29
C TRP A 50 15.75 -4.66 9.20
N ASN A 51 15.40 -3.45 9.65
CA ASN A 51 16.19 -2.68 10.63
C ASN A 51 16.40 -3.44 11.95
N THR A 52 15.48 -4.33 12.31
CA THR A 52 15.63 -5.22 13.48
C THR A 52 16.70 -6.29 13.27
N MET A 53 16.96 -6.68 12.02
CA MET A 53 17.96 -7.68 11.66
C MET A 53 19.37 -7.07 11.55
N ASP A 54 19.48 -5.91 10.89
CA ASP A 54 20.73 -5.25 10.51
C ASP A 54 21.39 -4.48 11.67
N GLY A 55 21.65 -5.15 12.80
CA GLY A 55 22.31 -4.53 13.96
C GLY A 55 21.47 -3.50 14.74
N GLY A 56 20.27 -3.15 14.25
CA GLY A 56 19.44 -2.08 14.82
C GLY A 56 18.98 -2.26 16.27
N TRP A 57 19.11 -3.45 16.86
CA TRP A 57 18.95 -3.62 18.32
C TRP A 57 19.99 -2.83 19.12
N ALA A 58 21.23 -2.75 18.62
CA ALA A 58 22.32 -2.01 19.28
C ALA A 58 22.20 -0.50 19.06
N ASP A 59 21.69 -0.09 17.90
CA ASP A 59 21.60 1.32 17.49
C ASP A 59 20.25 1.98 17.79
N GLY A 60 19.37 1.29 18.53
CA GLY A 60 18.03 1.80 18.89
C GLY A 60 17.01 1.80 17.74
N ARG A 61 17.31 1.15 16.61
CA ARG A 61 16.44 0.97 15.44
C ARG A 61 15.51 -0.26 15.53
N PHE A 62 15.28 -0.78 16.74
CA PHE A 62 14.38 -1.92 16.97
C PHE A 62 12.95 -1.64 16.49
N LEU A 63 12.51 -2.39 15.47
CA LEU A 63 11.23 -2.19 14.78
C LEU A 63 11.00 -0.74 14.33
N TYR A 64 12.07 -0.03 13.95
CA TYR A 64 12.04 1.37 13.52
C TYR A 64 11.88 1.49 12.00
N THR A 65 11.12 2.49 11.55
CA THR A 65 11.02 2.85 10.12
C THR A 65 11.25 4.34 9.94
N THR A 66 11.98 4.70 8.88
CA THR A 66 12.21 6.10 8.50
C THR A 66 10.97 6.74 7.89
N ILE A 67 10.03 5.94 7.37
CA ILE A 67 8.77 6.41 6.76
C ILE A 67 7.91 7.17 7.78
N THR A 68 7.79 6.66 9.01
CA THR A 68 7.05 7.34 10.10
C THR A 68 7.95 7.91 11.18
N GLN A 69 9.28 7.78 11.00
CA GLN A 69 10.33 8.27 11.89
C GLN A 69 10.16 7.82 13.35
N ASN A 70 9.63 6.61 13.55
CA ASN A 70 9.40 6.04 14.87
C ASN A 70 9.40 4.50 14.80
N SER A 71 9.38 3.87 15.98
CA SER A 71 9.12 2.43 16.06
C SER A 71 7.67 2.16 15.66
N VAL A 72 7.41 1.13 14.84
CA VAL A 72 6.04 0.73 14.49
C VAL A 72 5.20 0.32 15.71
N LEU A 73 5.85 0.07 16.85
CA LEU A 73 5.24 -0.18 18.15
C LEU A 73 4.60 1.06 18.78
N SER A 74 4.96 2.27 18.33
CA SER A 74 4.42 3.54 18.86
C SER A 74 3.00 3.85 18.38
N ASN A 75 2.49 3.11 17.39
CA ASN A 75 1.12 3.23 16.90
C ASN A 75 0.28 2.01 17.31
N HIS A 76 0.82 0.81 17.13
CA HIS A 76 0.19 -0.44 17.53
C HIS A 76 1.21 -1.37 18.17
N PHE A 77 0.90 -1.88 19.36
CA PHE A 77 1.80 -2.76 20.09
C PHE A 77 1.78 -4.16 19.45
N SER A 78 2.82 -4.45 18.68
CA SER A 78 2.91 -5.65 17.83
C SER A 78 4.34 -6.20 17.71
N PRO A 79 4.99 -6.50 18.86
CA PRO A 79 6.37 -7.00 18.89
C PRO A 79 6.56 -8.35 18.18
N TYR A 80 5.47 -9.06 17.85
CA TYR A 80 5.54 -10.29 17.07
C TYR A 80 6.28 -10.10 15.72
N LEU A 81 6.24 -8.90 15.13
CA LEU A 81 6.96 -8.61 13.88
C LEU A 81 8.47 -8.89 13.99
N ALA A 82 9.08 -8.70 15.17
CA ALA A 82 10.51 -8.97 15.37
C ALA A 82 10.86 -10.47 15.18
N PHE A 83 9.91 -11.39 15.41
CA PHE A 83 10.12 -12.82 15.16
C PHE A 83 10.20 -13.15 13.68
N LEU A 84 9.82 -12.23 12.79
CA LEU A 84 9.93 -12.40 11.35
C LEU A 84 11.30 -11.97 10.82
N ALA A 85 12.07 -11.19 11.58
CA ALA A 85 13.38 -10.67 11.14
C ALA A 85 14.35 -11.78 10.68
N PRO A 86 14.48 -12.93 11.39
CA PRO A 86 15.38 -13.99 10.93
C PRO A 86 15.02 -14.61 9.58
N LEU A 87 13.79 -14.43 9.09
CA LEU A 87 13.38 -14.93 7.78
C LEU A 87 14.04 -14.14 6.65
N LEU A 88 14.38 -12.87 6.88
CA LEU A 88 15.03 -12.02 5.89
C LEU A 88 16.47 -12.48 5.58
N PHE A 89 17.14 -13.23 6.48
CA PHE A 89 18.40 -13.92 6.17
C PHE A 89 18.25 -15.04 5.12
N ILE A 90 17.04 -15.59 4.97
CA ILE A 90 16.77 -16.65 3.98
C ILE A 90 16.42 -16.02 2.64
N TRP A 91 15.61 -14.97 2.66
CA TRP A 91 15.18 -14.24 1.48
C TRP A 91 14.86 -12.80 1.85
N GLU A 92 15.73 -11.89 1.43
CA GLU A 92 15.63 -10.45 1.67
C GLU A 92 14.66 -9.81 0.67
N ASP A 93 13.38 -10.14 0.83
CA ASP A 93 12.31 -9.72 -0.09
C ASP A 93 10.94 -9.71 0.60
N ALA A 94 10.11 -8.71 0.31
CA ALA A 94 8.83 -8.47 0.99
C ALA A 94 7.86 -9.64 0.83
N ARG A 95 8.01 -10.40 -0.25
CA ARG A 95 7.21 -11.57 -0.55
C ARG A 95 7.34 -12.65 0.52
N ILE A 96 8.47 -12.77 1.23
CA ILE A 96 8.57 -13.75 2.34
C ILE A 96 7.58 -13.45 3.47
N LEU A 97 7.28 -12.17 3.72
CA LEU A 97 6.33 -11.77 4.74
C LEU A 97 4.88 -12.05 4.28
N TYR A 98 4.60 -11.87 2.99
CA TYR A 98 3.31 -12.30 2.41
C TYR A 98 3.13 -13.82 2.51
N LEU A 99 4.19 -14.60 2.27
CA LEU A 99 4.16 -16.05 2.42
C LEU A 99 3.82 -16.46 3.86
N VAL A 100 4.45 -15.84 4.87
CA VAL A 100 4.16 -16.10 6.29
C VAL A 100 2.71 -15.79 6.62
N GLN A 101 2.19 -14.64 6.17
CA GLN A 101 0.79 -14.27 6.35
C GLN A 101 -0.15 -15.32 5.75
N VAL A 102 0.07 -15.71 4.49
CA VAL A 102 -0.78 -16.69 3.80
C VAL A 102 -0.71 -18.07 4.48
N ILE A 103 0.47 -18.50 4.93
CA ILE A 103 0.64 -19.74 5.70
C ILE A 103 -0.12 -19.67 7.03
N GLY A 104 -0.05 -18.56 7.76
CA GLY A 104 -0.79 -18.35 9.01
C GLY A 104 -2.30 -18.42 8.81
N ILE A 105 -2.81 -17.80 7.74
CA ILE A 105 -4.21 -17.86 7.34
C ILE A 105 -4.61 -19.30 6.96
N ALA A 106 -3.79 -19.99 6.18
CA ALA A 106 -4.03 -21.40 5.84
C ALA A 106 -4.08 -22.29 7.09
N ALA A 107 -3.13 -22.12 8.00
CA ALA A 107 -3.06 -22.85 9.27
C ALA A 107 -4.30 -22.60 10.15
N THR A 108 -4.83 -21.38 10.16
CA THR A 108 -6.11 -21.04 10.83
C THR A 108 -7.23 -21.98 10.38
N GLY A 109 -7.40 -22.15 9.07
CA GLY A 109 -8.40 -23.07 8.49
C GLY A 109 -8.18 -24.52 8.93
N LEU A 110 -6.93 -25.01 8.91
CA LEU A 110 -6.60 -26.37 9.34
C LEU A 110 -6.86 -26.63 10.83
N ILE A 111 -6.61 -25.64 11.69
CA ILE A 111 -6.89 -25.74 13.12
C ILE A 111 -8.41 -25.83 13.35
N LEU A 112 -9.19 -24.96 12.71
CA LEU A 112 -10.65 -24.98 12.81
C LEU A 112 -11.27 -26.24 12.19
N TYR A 113 -10.70 -26.74 11.09
CA TYR A 113 -11.08 -28.00 10.47
C TYR A 113 -11.07 -29.16 11.47
N LYS A 114 -10.05 -29.24 12.34
CA LYS A 114 -9.94 -30.31 13.34
C LYS A 114 -11.14 -30.34 14.29
N ILE A 115 -11.68 -29.18 14.67
CA ILE A 115 -12.86 -29.06 15.55
C ILE A 115 -14.07 -29.77 14.92
N VAL A 116 -14.29 -29.58 13.62
CA VAL A 116 -15.39 -30.22 12.89
C VAL A 116 -15.07 -31.68 12.61
N ALA A 117 -13.83 -31.99 12.23
CA ALA A 117 -13.40 -33.34 11.87
C ALA A 117 -13.53 -34.35 13.03
N ASP A 118 -13.31 -33.90 14.27
CA ASP A 118 -13.43 -34.72 15.47
C ASP A 118 -14.83 -35.34 15.65
N LYS A 119 -15.89 -34.63 15.22
CA LYS A 119 -17.29 -35.10 15.37
C LYS A 119 -17.97 -35.42 14.04
N ARG A 120 -17.58 -34.74 12.96
CA ARG A 120 -18.23 -34.72 11.64
C ARG A 120 -17.19 -34.78 10.51
N PRO A 121 -16.37 -35.83 10.42
CA PRO A 121 -15.26 -35.90 9.45
C PRO A 121 -15.72 -35.79 7.99
N LYS A 122 -16.92 -36.27 7.66
CA LYS A 122 -17.50 -36.14 6.31
C LYS A 122 -17.86 -34.71 5.91
N LEU A 123 -18.13 -33.83 6.88
CA LEU A 123 -18.53 -32.43 6.63
C LEU A 123 -17.33 -31.48 6.72
N ALA A 124 -16.28 -31.88 7.45
CA ALA A 124 -15.16 -31.02 7.77
C ALA A 124 -14.43 -30.49 6.52
N LEU A 125 -14.30 -31.28 5.44
CA LEU A 125 -13.64 -30.83 4.22
C LEU A 125 -14.42 -29.70 3.51
N TRP A 126 -15.74 -29.79 3.48
CA TRP A 126 -16.59 -28.73 2.93
C TRP A 126 -16.58 -27.48 3.79
N PHE A 127 -16.53 -27.63 5.11
CA PHE A 127 -16.33 -26.51 6.03
C PHE A 127 -14.98 -25.81 5.78
N LEU A 128 -13.90 -26.57 5.60
CA LEU A 128 -12.58 -26.03 5.29
C LEU A 128 -12.56 -25.33 3.93
N LEU A 129 -13.19 -25.93 2.92
CA LEU A 129 -13.31 -25.31 1.60
C LEU A 129 -14.13 -24.02 1.67
N ALA A 130 -15.22 -23.98 2.44
CA ALA A 130 -16.00 -22.76 2.67
C ALA A 130 -15.19 -21.66 3.39
N PHE A 131 -14.26 -22.04 4.28
CA PHE A 131 -13.31 -21.09 4.89
C PHE A 131 -12.36 -20.51 3.84
N TYR A 132 -11.70 -21.36 3.04
CA TYR A 132 -10.76 -20.93 2.00
C TYR A 132 -11.39 -20.32 0.76
N LEU A 133 -12.72 -20.36 0.61
CA LEU A 133 -13.45 -19.65 -0.44
C LEU A 133 -14.17 -18.40 0.08
N ASN A 134 -13.98 -18.04 1.35
CA ASN A 134 -14.68 -16.89 1.91
C ASN A 134 -14.14 -15.56 1.33
N PRO A 135 -14.97 -14.72 0.70
CA PRO A 135 -14.51 -13.46 0.08
C PRO A 135 -13.91 -12.46 1.08
N ASN A 136 -14.29 -12.51 2.36
CA ASN A 136 -13.65 -11.68 3.40
C ASN A 136 -12.22 -12.16 3.65
N LEU A 137 -11.99 -13.48 3.63
CA LEU A 137 -10.64 -14.05 3.75
C LEU A 137 -9.76 -13.61 2.58
N HIS A 138 -10.30 -13.57 1.36
CA HIS A 138 -9.56 -13.16 0.16
C HIS A 138 -9.25 -11.67 0.21
N SER A 139 -10.20 -10.84 0.62
CA SER A 139 -9.99 -9.40 0.83
C SER A 139 -8.90 -9.12 1.85
N ILE A 140 -8.82 -9.89 2.95
CA ILE A 140 -7.73 -9.78 3.93
C ILE A 140 -6.39 -10.20 3.31
N THR A 141 -6.39 -11.31 2.58
CA THR A 141 -5.16 -11.95 2.10
C THR A 141 -4.47 -11.19 0.97
N LEU A 142 -5.25 -10.53 0.10
CA LEU A 142 -4.80 -9.80 -1.09
C LEU A 142 -4.70 -8.29 -0.90
N TYR A 143 -4.83 -7.80 0.34
CA TYR A 143 -4.69 -6.38 0.62
C TYR A 143 -3.22 -5.99 0.73
N GLU A 144 -2.55 -6.40 1.81
CA GLU A 144 -1.11 -6.31 2.03
C GLU A 144 -0.73 -7.12 3.29
N LEU A 145 0.53 -7.03 3.75
CA LEU A 145 0.91 -7.54 5.07
C LEU A 145 0.25 -6.73 6.20
N ARG A 146 -0.59 -7.39 7.01
CA ARG A 146 -1.29 -6.75 8.13
C ARG A 146 -1.00 -7.47 9.44
N ARG A 147 -0.41 -6.78 10.42
CA ARG A 147 -0.04 -7.36 11.74
C ARG A 147 -1.14 -8.18 12.44
N ILE A 148 -2.41 -7.81 12.27
CA ILE A 148 -3.54 -8.56 12.87
C ILE A 148 -3.79 -9.93 12.23
N THR A 149 -3.41 -10.14 10.95
CA THR A 149 -3.57 -11.44 10.27
C THR A 149 -2.66 -12.49 10.89
N LEU A 150 -1.50 -12.08 11.41
CA LEU A 150 -0.56 -12.94 12.14
C LEU A 150 -1.19 -13.50 13.42
N ALA A 151 -2.19 -12.82 14.00
CA ALA A 151 -2.92 -13.31 15.17
C ALA A 151 -3.89 -14.46 14.83
N MET A 152 -4.38 -14.57 13.60
CA MET A 152 -5.42 -15.53 13.20
C MET A 152 -5.12 -16.99 13.59
N PRO A 153 -3.94 -17.58 13.30
CA PRO A 153 -3.64 -18.96 13.67
C PRO A 153 -3.60 -19.14 15.19
N PHE A 154 -3.13 -18.13 15.93
CA PHE A 154 -3.04 -18.17 17.39
C PHE A 154 -4.40 -18.02 18.06
N LEU A 155 -5.28 -17.19 17.52
CA LEU A 155 -6.69 -17.09 17.91
C LEU A 155 -7.41 -18.43 17.66
N ALA A 156 -7.22 -19.04 16.48
CA ALA A 156 -7.75 -20.38 16.20
C ALA A 156 -7.18 -21.45 17.14
N LEU A 157 -5.89 -21.37 17.50
CA LEU A 157 -5.26 -22.28 18.46
C LEU A 157 -5.85 -22.12 19.86
N ALA A 158 -6.12 -20.88 20.29
CA ALA A 158 -6.77 -20.59 21.57
C ALA A 158 -8.18 -21.20 21.63
N ILE A 159 -8.96 -20.97 20.57
CA ILE A 159 -10.29 -21.57 20.38
C ILE A 159 -10.22 -23.10 20.39
N TYR A 160 -9.24 -23.69 19.71
CA TYR A 160 -9.02 -25.14 19.72
C TYR A 160 -8.68 -25.66 21.12
N GLY A 161 -7.90 -24.91 21.91
CA GLY A 161 -7.61 -25.21 23.32
C GLY A 161 -8.87 -25.23 24.18
N ILE A 162 -9.77 -24.27 24.00
CA ILE A 162 -11.09 -24.21 24.67
C ILE A 162 -11.94 -25.41 24.27
N TYR A 163 -12.06 -25.69 22.97
CA TYR A 163 -12.85 -26.81 22.46
C TYR A 163 -12.33 -28.17 22.96
N SER A 164 -11.03 -28.40 22.84
CA SER A 164 -10.38 -29.66 23.23
C SER A 164 -10.14 -29.79 24.74
N LYS A 165 -10.50 -28.76 25.53
CA LYS A 165 -10.21 -28.64 26.98
C LYS A 165 -8.72 -28.73 27.32
N LYS A 166 -7.84 -28.46 26.36
CA LYS A 166 -6.37 -28.49 26.52
C LYS A 166 -5.85 -27.07 26.75
N ARG A 167 -5.69 -26.71 28.03
CA ARG A 167 -5.27 -25.38 28.48
C ARG A 167 -3.93 -24.93 27.91
N LYS A 168 -3.00 -25.86 27.64
CA LYS A 168 -1.72 -25.56 26.98
C LYS A 168 -1.92 -24.80 25.65
N TRP A 169 -2.85 -25.24 24.81
CA TRP A 169 -3.11 -24.60 23.52
C TRP A 169 -3.84 -23.27 23.67
N LEU A 170 -4.72 -23.15 24.66
CA LEU A 170 -5.33 -21.88 25.04
C LEU A 170 -4.26 -20.84 25.39
N LEU A 171 -3.36 -21.19 26.30
CA LEU A 171 -2.31 -20.27 26.78
C LEU A 171 -1.30 -19.91 25.71
N ILE A 172 -0.83 -20.89 24.91
CA ILE A 172 0.07 -20.61 23.77
C ILE A 172 -0.62 -19.70 22.75
N GLY A 173 -1.88 -19.99 22.40
CA GLY A 173 -2.64 -19.16 21.45
C GLY A 173 -2.83 -17.74 21.95
N ILE A 174 -3.21 -17.55 23.22
CA ILE A 174 -3.37 -16.22 23.81
C ILE A 174 -2.05 -15.45 23.86
N PHE A 175 -0.97 -16.09 24.31
CA PHE A 175 0.34 -15.46 24.43
C PHE A 175 0.79 -14.86 23.09
N PHE A 176 0.83 -15.66 22.02
CA PHE A 176 1.26 -15.17 20.71
C PHE A 176 0.25 -14.20 20.07
N ALA A 177 -1.05 -14.41 20.27
CA ALA A 177 -2.05 -13.48 19.74
C ALA A 177 -1.93 -12.08 20.37
N LEU A 178 -1.65 -11.98 21.67
CA LEU A 178 -1.44 -10.69 22.35
C LEU A 178 -0.22 -9.94 21.78
N LEU A 179 0.86 -10.64 21.42
CA LEU A 179 2.05 -10.04 20.80
C LEU A 179 1.79 -9.49 19.39
N CYS A 180 0.67 -9.84 18.75
CA CYS A 180 0.37 -9.40 17.38
C CYS A 180 -0.34 -8.04 17.34
N LYS A 181 -1.18 -7.71 18.33
CA LYS A 181 -1.89 -6.42 18.41
C LYS A 181 -2.55 -6.20 19.79
N GLU A 182 -2.57 -4.96 20.26
CA GLU A 182 -3.18 -4.58 21.55
C GLU A 182 -4.69 -4.87 21.65
N GLU A 183 -5.44 -4.72 20.55
CA GLU A 183 -6.89 -4.97 20.52
C GLU A 183 -7.27 -6.42 20.86
N VAL A 184 -6.32 -7.36 20.73
CA VAL A 184 -6.52 -8.76 21.12
C VAL A 184 -6.84 -8.88 22.61
N GLY A 185 -6.45 -7.91 23.44
CA GLY A 185 -6.89 -7.84 24.84
C GLY A 185 -8.41 -7.88 25.01
N VAL A 186 -9.16 -7.22 24.13
CA VAL A 186 -10.64 -7.24 24.11
C VAL A 186 -11.17 -8.66 23.83
N ILE A 187 -10.51 -9.38 22.92
CA ILE A 187 -10.86 -10.77 22.59
C ILE A 187 -10.56 -11.69 23.77
N VAL A 188 -9.41 -11.53 24.43
CA VAL A 188 -9.03 -12.33 25.61
C VAL A 188 -10.00 -12.09 26.77
N PHE A 189 -10.44 -10.84 26.96
CA PHE A 189 -11.49 -10.51 27.91
C PHE A 189 -12.81 -11.23 27.57
N ALA A 190 -13.22 -11.21 26.30
CA ALA A 190 -14.42 -11.89 25.82
C ALA A 190 -14.34 -13.43 25.96
N ILE A 191 -13.16 -14.03 25.75
CA ILE A 191 -12.89 -15.44 26.07
C ILE A 191 -13.11 -15.71 27.56
N GLY A 192 -12.63 -14.81 28.43
CA GLY A 192 -12.84 -14.92 29.87
C GLY A 192 -14.32 -14.87 30.26
N LEU A 193 -15.09 -13.93 29.69
CA LEU A 193 -16.54 -13.88 29.84
C LEU A 193 -17.22 -15.17 29.35
N PHE A 194 -16.79 -15.69 28.20
CA PHE A 194 -17.32 -16.95 27.67
C PHE A 194 -17.11 -18.12 28.64
N LEU A 195 -15.89 -18.25 29.19
CA LEU A 195 -15.56 -19.29 30.17
C LEU A 195 -16.37 -19.13 31.46
N LEU A 196 -16.58 -17.88 31.91
CA LEU A 196 -17.37 -17.60 33.10
C LEU A 196 -18.86 -17.90 32.91
N ILE A 197 -19.46 -17.40 31.83
CA ILE A 197 -20.92 -17.46 31.61
C ILE A 197 -21.35 -18.83 31.10
N PHE A 198 -20.72 -19.32 30.02
CA PHE A 198 -21.17 -20.53 29.32
C PHE A 198 -20.47 -21.79 29.80
N ARG A 199 -19.24 -21.68 30.33
CA ARG A 199 -18.52 -22.84 30.91
C ARG A 199 -18.59 -22.91 32.43
N ARG A 200 -19.03 -21.84 33.11
CA ARG A 200 -19.05 -21.72 34.58
C ARG A 200 -17.68 -21.99 35.22
N ASP A 201 -16.60 -21.76 34.47
CA ASP A 201 -15.23 -22.01 34.90
C ASP A 201 -14.57 -20.71 35.38
N TRP A 202 -14.99 -20.23 36.56
CA TRP A 202 -14.50 -18.98 37.14
C TRP A 202 -12.98 -18.96 37.35
N ARG A 203 -12.38 -20.14 37.58
CA ARG A 203 -10.93 -20.30 37.78
C ARG A 203 -10.11 -19.93 36.56
N TRP A 204 -10.72 -19.94 35.37
CA TRP A 204 -10.09 -19.52 34.12
C TRP A 204 -10.75 -18.29 33.52
N GLY A 205 -12.07 -18.15 33.69
CA GLY A 205 -12.81 -16.98 33.23
C GLY A 205 -12.28 -15.68 33.84
N VAL A 206 -12.17 -15.61 35.17
CA VAL A 206 -11.72 -14.38 35.86
C VAL A 206 -10.27 -14.03 35.50
N PRO A 207 -9.29 -14.96 35.55
CA PRO A 207 -7.93 -14.63 35.13
C PRO A 207 -7.83 -14.17 33.67
N MET A 208 -8.59 -14.75 32.74
CA MET A 208 -8.59 -14.30 31.34
C MET A 208 -9.23 -12.91 31.18
N MET A 209 -10.29 -12.61 31.95
CA MET A 209 -10.86 -11.26 31.98
C MET A 209 -9.83 -10.24 32.50
N LEU A 210 -9.18 -10.52 33.63
CA LEU A 210 -8.17 -9.63 34.20
C LEU A 210 -6.97 -9.46 33.27
N LEU A 211 -6.51 -10.54 32.62
CA LEU A 211 -5.43 -10.49 31.63
C LEU A 211 -5.82 -9.64 30.42
N GLY A 212 -7.00 -9.87 29.84
CA GLY A 212 -7.46 -9.14 28.65
C GLY A 212 -7.67 -7.65 28.91
N ALA A 213 -8.36 -7.31 30.01
CA ALA A 213 -8.55 -5.92 30.42
C ALA A 213 -7.22 -5.26 30.81
N GLY A 214 -6.41 -5.93 31.63
CA GLY A 214 -5.10 -5.44 32.05
C GLY A 214 -4.18 -5.17 30.87
N TRP A 215 -4.12 -6.09 29.90
CA TRP A 215 -3.36 -5.90 28.65
C TRP A 215 -3.87 -4.68 27.87
N PHE A 216 -5.18 -4.61 27.62
CA PHE A 216 -5.77 -3.53 26.83
C PHE A 216 -5.47 -2.16 27.46
N PHE A 217 -5.72 -1.99 28.76
CA PHE A 217 -5.44 -0.72 29.44
C PHE A 217 -3.96 -0.41 29.55
N LEU A 218 -3.12 -1.42 29.82
CA LEU A 218 -1.66 -1.24 29.87
C LEU A 218 -1.12 -0.74 28.52
N MET A 219 -1.56 -1.33 27.41
CA MET A 219 -1.12 -0.92 26.09
C MET A 219 -1.61 0.49 25.74
N LEU A 220 -2.88 0.78 25.97
CA LEU A 220 -3.49 2.06 25.62
C LEU A 220 -3.00 3.23 26.48
N GLN A 221 -2.78 3.03 27.78
CA GLN A 221 -2.49 4.12 28.72
C GLN A 221 -1.00 4.28 29.04
N VAL A 222 -0.20 3.22 28.88
CA VAL A 222 1.20 3.22 29.30
C VAL A 222 2.13 2.96 28.13
N VAL A 223 2.02 1.79 27.50
CA VAL A 223 3.06 1.32 26.56
C VAL A 223 3.06 2.14 25.27
N ILE A 224 1.92 2.24 24.57
CA ILE A 224 1.85 2.97 23.31
C ILE A 224 2.12 4.47 23.51
N PRO A 225 1.52 5.16 24.51
CA PRO A 225 1.86 6.55 24.80
C PRO A 225 3.33 6.79 25.14
N ALA A 226 3.98 5.89 25.89
CA ALA A 226 5.40 6.01 26.23
C ALA A 226 6.34 5.81 25.04
N MET A 227 5.91 5.03 24.04
CA MET A 227 6.66 4.79 22.80
C MET A 227 6.34 5.82 21.71
N GLY A 228 5.19 6.48 21.79
CA GLY A 228 4.71 7.48 20.83
C GLY A 228 4.77 8.90 21.36
N LYS A 229 3.92 9.77 20.82
CA LYS A 229 3.84 11.19 21.19
C LYS A 229 2.92 11.43 22.40
N GLY A 230 2.93 10.54 23.39
CA GLY A 230 2.17 10.69 24.64
C GLY A 230 0.66 10.46 24.58
N THR A 231 0.11 10.00 23.44
CA THR A 231 -1.31 9.68 23.28
C THR A 231 -1.50 8.35 22.54
N TYR A 232 -2.67 7.73 22.68
CA TYR A 232 -3.08 6.56 21.87
C TYR A 232 -3.92 7.05 20.68
N PRO A 233 -3.34 7.11 19.46
CA PRO A 233 -3.98 7.79 18.32
C PRO A 233 -5.38 7.26 17.95
N PRO A 234 -5.64 5.93 17.94
CA PRO A 234 -6.95 5.39 17.53
C PRO A 234 -8.13 5.84 18.40
N LEU A 235 -7.93 6.12 19.69
CA LEU A 235 -9.03 6.55 20.57
C LEU A 235 -9.61 7.89 20.11
N ASN A 236 -8.74 8.87 19.88
CA ASN A 236 -9.16 10.21 19.46
C ASN A 236 -9.64 10.21 18.00
N ASN A 237 -8.92 9.51 17.12
CA ASN A 237 -9.21 9.52 15.68
C ASN A 237 -10.52 8.81 15.33
N TYR A 238 -10.88 7.76 16.09
CA TYR A 238 -11.99 6.88 15.70
C TYR A 238 -13.16 6.89 16.68
N TYR A 239 -12.97 7.30 17.93
CA TYR A 239 -14.00 7.19 18.96
C TYR A 239 -14.30 8.50 19.70
N GLY A 240 -13.73 9.64 19.25
CA GLY A 240 -13.92 10.93 19.90
C GLY A 240 -15.39 11.37 20.05
N ALA A 241 -16.29 10.90 19.18
CA ALA A 241 -17.72 11.16 19.26
C ALA A 241 -18.41 10.54 20.50
N TRP A 242 -17.79 9.51 21.11
CA TRP A 242 -18.36 8.76 22.22
C TRP A 242 -17.79 9.16 23.58
N GLY A 243 -16.66 9.86 23.61
CA GLY A 243 -16.01 10.31 24.83
C GLY A 243 -14.50 10.55 24.67
N SER A 244 -13.93 11.25 25.65
CA SER A 244 -12.50 11.59 25.70
C SER A 244 -11.61 10.48 26.27
N SER A 245 -12.19 9.47 26.92
CA SER A 245 -11.48 8.36 27.52
C SER A 245 -12.28 7.07 27.41
N VAL A 246 -11.63 5.91 27.56
CA VAL A 246 -12.33 4.61 27.54
C VAL A 246 -13.45 4.54 28.60
N PRO A 247 -13.25 4.97 29.88
CA PRO A 247 -14.35 5.06 30.84
C PRO A 247 -15.51 5.97 30.38
N ASP A 248 -15.23 7.11 29.77
CA ASP A 248 -16.27 8.03 29.27
C ASP A 248 -17.08 7.38 28.17
N ILE A 249 -16.41 6.69 27.22
CA ILE A 249 -17.07 5.95 26.14
C ILE A 249 -17.98 4.86 26.71
N LEU A 250 -17.48 4.08 27.68
CA LEU A 250 -18.30 3.04 28.32
C LEU A 250 -19.51 3.64 29.06
N LEU A 251 -19.33 4.76 29.76
CA LEU A 251 -20.42 5.47 30.43
C LEU A 251 -21.43 6.02 29.40
N TYR A 252 -20.96 6.57 28.29
CA TYR A 252 -21.81 7.05 27.20
C TYR A 252 -22.63 5.92 26.61
N MET A 253 -22.00 4.77 26.33
CA MET A 253 -22.70 3.60 25.79
C MET A 253 -23.84 3.12 26.69
N ILE A 254 -23.66 3.21 28.00
CA ILE A 254 -24.68 2.82 29.00
C ILE A 254 -25.78 3.87 29.14
N THR A 255 -25.42 5.16 29.08
CA THR A 255 -26.37 6.27 29.28
C THR A 255 -27.14 6.65 28.02
N HIS A 256 -26.62 6.33 26.83
CA HIS A 256 -27.21 6.67 25.53
C HIS A 256 -27.41 5.43 24.63
N PRO A 257 -28.09 4.37 25.10
CA PRO A 257 -28.16 3.09 24.38
C PRO A 257 -28.87 3.19 23.03
N LEU A 258 -29.83 4.12 22.88
CA LEU A 258 -30.53 4.30 21.61
C LEU A 258 -29.60 4.84 20.50
N GLN A 259 -28.71 5.77 20.82
CA GLN A 259 -27.76 6.35 19.85
C GLN A 259 -26.69 5.32 19.44
N VAL A 260 -26.23 4.52 20.41
CA VAL A 260 -25.34 3.37 20.16
C VAL A 260 -25.99 2.40 19.16
N LEU A 261 -27.25 2.01 19.42
CA LEU A 261 -27.98 1.10 18.54
C LEU A 261 -28.23 1.71 17.15
N GLN A 262 -28.59 2.99 17.06
CA GLN A 262 -28.77 3.67 15.79
C GLN A 262 -27.50 3.70 14.96
N THR A 263 -26.35 3.88 15.59
CA THR A 263 -25.06 3.88 14.89
C THR A 263 -24.64 2.48 14.49
N MET A 264 -24.78 1.49 15.39
CA MET A 264 -24.41 0.10 15.10
C MET A 264 -25.29 -0.58 14.05
N PHE A 265 -26.51 -0.09 13.86
CA PHE A 265 -27.50 -0.67 12.95
C PHE A 265 -28.00 0.35 11.92
N ASP A 266 -27.13 1.27 11.53
CA ASP A 266 -27.37 2.12 10.37
C ASP A 266 -27.39 1.28 9.08
N GLN A 267 -27.74 1.90 7.96
CA GLN A 267 -27.84 1.20 6.68
C GLN A 267 -26.51 0.57 6.27
N SER A 268 -25.38 1.24 6.51
CA SER A 268 -24.07 0.78 6.09
C SER A 268 -23.57 -0.41 6.92
N SER A 269 -23.77 -0.39 8.24
CA SER A 269 -23.49 -1.48 9.17
C SER A 269 -24.34 -2.71 8.88
N LEU A 270 -25.64 -2.53 8.61
CA LEU A 270 -26.53 -3.66 8.28
C LEU A 270 -26.08 -4.36 6.98
N GLN A 271 -25.68 -3.59 5.96
CA GLN A 271 -25.10 -4.15 4.73
C GLN A 271 -23.78 -4.87 5.01
N ALA A 272 -22.91 -4.30 5.85
CA ALA A 272 -21.65 -4.91 6.24
C ALA A 272 -21.85 -6.24 6.99
N ILE A 273 -22.75 -6.29 7.97
CA ILE A 273 -23.12 -7.51 8.70
C ILE A 273 -23.70 -8.54 7.73
N GLY A 274 -24.60 -8.14 6.83
CA GLY A 274 -25.16 -9.01 5.80
C GLY A 274 -24.08 -9.63 4.91
N ARG A 275 -23.13 -8.81 4.43
CA ARG A 275 -21.99 -9.25 3.62
C ARG A 275 -21.06 -10.19 4.40
N ALA A 276 -20.84 -9.96 5.69
CA ALA A 276 -20.02 -10.81 6.54
C ALA A 276 -20.69 -12.17 6.82
N LEU A 277 -22.02 -12.19 6.99
CA LEU A 277 -22.81 -13.39 7.32
C LEU A 277 -23.21 -14.23 6.11
N LEU A 278 -23.34 -13.63 4.92
CA LEU A 278 -23.65 -14.34 3.68
C LEU A 278 -22.72 -15.53 3.42
N PRO A 279 -21.38 -15.41 3.41
CA PRO A 279 -20.51 -16.56 3.10
C PRO A 279 -20.52 -17.65 4.18
N VAL A 280 -21.17 -17.43 5.32
CA VAL A 280 -21.35 -18.41 6.40
C VAL A 280 -22.81 -18.82 6.59
N ALA A 281 -23.66 -18.54 5.60
CA ALA A 281 -25.08 -18.89 5.54
C ALA A 281 -25.94 -18.38 6.72
N PHE A 282 -25.65 -17.16 7.20
CA PHE A 282 -26.42 -16.38 8.19
C PHE A 282 -26.76 -17.08 9.52
N ILE A 283 -27.61 -18.10 9.50
CA ILE A 283 -28.17 -18.82 10.65
C ILE A 283 -27.15 -19.80 11.25
N LEU A 284 -26.26 -20.40 10.45
CA LEU A 284 -25.33 -21.42 10.95
C LEU A 284 -24.47 -20.98 12.14
N PRO A 285 -23.83 -19.79 12.17
CA PRO A 285 -23.09 -19.34 13.34
C PRO A 285 -23.99 -19.15 14.58
N LEU A 286 -25.29 -18.81 14.42
CA LEU A 286 -26.23 -18.62 15.53
C LEU A 286 -26.55 -19.93 16.26
N LEU A 287 -26.41 -21.09 15.61
CA LEU A 287 -26.55 -22.41 16.25
C LEU A 287 -25.48 -22.65 17.33
N ALA A 288 -24.41 -21.86 17.31
CA ALA A 288 -23.40 -21.78 18.35
C ALA A 288 -23.23 -20.36 18.88
N ALA A 289 -24.35 -19.71 19.22
CA ALA A 289 -24.37 -18.36 19.80
C ALA A 289 -23.44 -18.20 21.02
N ASP A 290 -23.23 -19.26 21.81
CA ASP A 290 -22.24 -19.28 22.90
C ASP A 290 -20.82 -19.05 22.39
N TYR A 291 -20.41 -19.66 21.28
CA TYR A 291 -19.09 -19.40 20.68
C TYR A 291 -19.03 -18.06 19.96
N LEU A 292 -20.13 -17.66 19.30
CA LEU A 292 -20.23 -16.35 18.64
C LEU A 292 -20.12 -15.19 19.63
N PHE A 293 -20.56 -15.37 20.88
CA PHE A 293 -20.45 -14.38 21.93
C PHE A 293 -19.02 -13.85 22.14
N MET A 294 -17.99 -14.68 21.92
CA MET A 294 -16.59 -14.29 22.08
C MET A 294 -16.15 -13.15 21.16
N ILE A 295 -16.87 -12.88 20.06
CA ILE A 295 -16.52 -11.78 19.13
C ILE A 295 -17.39 -10.54 19.28
N VAL A 296 -18.48 -10.62 20.06
CA VAL A 296 -19.45 -9.52 20.20
C VAL A 296 -18.78 -8.22 20.67
N PRO A 297 -17.95 -8.21 21.74
CA PRO A 297 -17.31 -6.96 22.18
C PRO A 297 -16.47 -6.30 21.10
N LEU A 298 -15.74 -7.09 20.30
CA LEU A 298 -14.89 -6.55 19.23
C LEU A 298 -15.73 -5.99 18.07
N VAL A 299 -16.79 -6.69 17.67
CA VAL A 299 -17.69 -6.20 16.60
C VAL A 299 -18.39 -4.92 17.03
N VAL A 300 -18.81 -4.80 18.29
CA VAL A 300 -19.38 -3.54 18.84
C VAL A 300 -18.38 -2.40 18.69
N VAL A 301 -17.12 -2.61 19.09
CA VAL A 301 -16.05 -1.61 18.94
C VAL A 301 -15.84 -1.23 17.47
N MET A 302 -15.88 -2.20 16.54
CA MET A 302 -15.74 -1.91 15.11
C MET A 302 -16.92 -1.11 14.54
N LEU A 303 -18.15 -1.47 14.89
CA LEU A 303 -19.37 -0.81 14.41
C LEU A 303 -19.56 0.61 14.99
N LEU A 304 -18.95 0.93 16.12
CA LEU A 304 -18.98 2.28 16.69
C LEU A 304 -17.87 3.20 16.16
N SER A 305 -16.93 2.67 15.38
CA SER A 305 -15.79 3.43 14.89
C SER A 305 -16.20 4.48 13.85
N ALA A 306 -15.60 5.67 13.93
CA ALA A 306 -15.67 6.67 12.87
C ALA A 306 -14.82 6.30 11.65
N GLU A 307 -13.91 5.32 11.77
CA GLU A 307 -13.15 4.80 10.62
C GLU A 307 -14.08 3.96 9.71
N PRO A 308 -14.35 4.40 8.46
CA PRO A 308 -15.33 3.75 7.61
C PRO A 308 -15.02 2.28 7.33
N ALA A 309 -13.73 1.91 7.25
CA ALA A 309 -13.36 0.52 7.00
C ALA A 309 -13.64 -0.42 8.19
N MET A 310 -13.57 0.09 9.43
CA MET A 310 -13.98 -0.65 10.64
C MET A 310 -15.50 -0.77 10.70
N HIS A 311 -16.19 0.35 10.53
CA HIS A 311 -17.65 0.43 10.57
C HIS A 311 -18.32 -0.48 9.53
N THR A 312 -17.77 -0.50 8.32
CA THR A 312 -18.28 -1.34 7.21
C THR A 312 -17.69 -2.75 7.16
N LEU A 313 -16.95 -3.19 8.18
CA LEU A 313 -16.32 -4.51 8.28
C LEU A 313 -15.61 -4.91 6.97
N SER A 314 -14.83 -3.99 6.41
CA SER A 314 -14.14 -4.15 5.14
C SER A 314 -12.63 -4.23 5.33
N ARG A 315 -11.89 -4.42 4.22
CA ARG A 315 -10.43 -4.57 4.22
C ARG A 315 -9.97 -5.70 5.18
N TRP A 316 -8.98 -5.45 6.03
CA TRP A 316 -8.39 -6.45 6.93
C TRP A 316 -9.10 -6.59 8.29
N TYR A 317 -10.09 -5.76 8.63
CA TYR A 317 -10.70 -5.75 9.97
C TYR A 317 -11.46 -7.04 10.32
N MET A 318 -11.89 -7.80 9.31
CA MET A 318 -12.50 -9.12 9.51
C MET A 318 -11.49 -10.19 9.97
N ALA A 319 -10.18 -9.95 9.93
CA ALA A 319 -9.15 -10.94 10.28
C ALA A 319 -9.30 -11.46 11.71
N SER A 320 -9.57 -10.59 12.68
CA SER A 320 -9.81 -10.97 14.07
C SER A 320 -11.19 -11.56 14.32
N VAL A 321 -12.15 -11.35 13.41
CA VAL A 321 -13.54 -11.85 13.49
C VAL A 321 -13.68 -13.26 12.92
N LEU A 322 -13.04 -13.55 11.78
CA LEU A 322 -13.24 -14.79 11.03
C LEU A 322 -12.95 -16.07 11.83
N PRO A 323 -11.87 -16.19 12.65
CA PRO A 323 -11.64 -17.39 13.45
C PRO A 323 -12.82 -17.73 14.38
N PHE A 324 -13.44 -16.72 14.97
CA PHE A 324 -14.57 -16.85 15.89
C PHE A 324 -15.88 -17.13 15.15
N LEU A 325 -16.11 -16.44 14.04
CA LEU A 325 -17.27 -16.68 13.19
C LEU A 325 -17.26 -18.12 12.65
N PHE A 326 -16.12 -18.60 12.18
CA PHE A 326 -16.00 -19.96 11.63
C PHE A 326 -16.01 -21.04 12.71
N VAL A 327 -15.48 -20.82 13.92
CA VAL A 327 -15.71 -21.82 14.97
C VAL A 327 -17.19 -21.91 15.34
N ALA A 328 -17.93 -20.80 15.35
CA ALA A 328 -19.37 -20.84 15.60
C ALA A 328 -20.09 -21.66 14.53
N VAL A 329 -19.77 -21.46 13.24
CA VAL A 329 -20.27 -22.31 12.14
C VAL A 329 -19.90 -23.78 12.36
N GLY A 330 -18.62 -24.06 12.65
CA GLY A 330 -18.11 -25.42 12.83
C GLY A 330 -18.80 -26.15 13.98
N ILE A 331 -18.91 -25.51 15.15
CA ILE A 331 -19.63 -26.05 16.32
C ILE A 331 -21.12 -26.19 16.00
N GLY A 332 -21.74 -25.23 15.32
CA GLY A 332 -23.11 -25.28 14.84
C GLY A 332 -23.39 -26.52 14.00
N LEU A 333 -22.53 -26.81 13.00
CA LEU A 333 -22.61 -28.03 12.19
C LEU A 333 -22.53 -29.32 13.02
N THR A 334 -21.78 -29.32 14.13
CA THR A 334 -21.73 -30.48 15.03
C THR A 334 -23.01 -30.68 15.84
N ARG A 335 -23.76 -29.59 16.12
CA ARG A 335 -25.02 -29.58 16.86
C ARG A 335 -26.24 -29.96 16.01
N ILE A 336 -26.20 -29.72 14.69
CA ILE A 336 -27.28 -30.09 13.77
C ILE A 336 -27.49 -31.61 13.74
N PRO A 337 -28.73 -32.14 13.76
CA PRO A 337 -28.99 -33.58 13.66
C PRO A 337 -28.30 -34.23 12.45
N LYS A 338 -27.83 -35.48 12.58
CA LYS A 338 -27.03 -36.15 11.54
C LYS A 338 -27.67 -36.13 10.14
N LYS A 339 -28.99 -36.32 10.07
CA LYS A 339 -29.78 -36.31 8.82
C LYS A 339 -29.72 -34.97 8.06
N TRP A 340 -29.56 -33.85 8.77
CA TRP A 340 -29.53 -32.50 8.18
C TRP A 340 -28.11 -31.99 7.92
N GLY A 341 -27.08 -32.69 8.39
CA GLY A 341 -25.70 -32.20 8.32
C GLY A 341 -25.20 -31.95 6.90
N GLN A 342 -25.56 -32.82 5.95
CA GLN A 342 -25.20 -32.64 4.53
C GLN A 342 -25.94 -31.46 3.91
N ALA A 343 -27.24 -31.33 4.15
CA ALA A 343 -28.03 -30.19 3.67
C ALA A 343 -27.49 -28.86 4.22
N ALA A 344 -27.22 -28.78 5.53
CA ALA A 344 -26.64 -27.59 6.15
C ALA A 344 -25.27 -27.23 5.57
N THR A 345 -24.46 -28.24 5.26
CA THR A 345 -23.14 -28.04 4.65
C THR A 345 -23.25 -27.62 3.18
N ALA A 346 -24.23 -28.14 2.44
CA ALA A 346 -24.54 -27.72 1.08
C ALA A 346 -25.03 -26.26 1.04
N VAL A 347 -25.86 -25.85 2.01
CA VAL A 347 -26.29 -24.46 2.19
C VAL A 347 -25.10 -23.57 2.53
N LEU A 348 -24.23 -23.97 3.46
CA LEU A 348 -22.98 -23.25 3.74
C LEU A 348 -22.18 -23.03 2.46
N PHE A 349 -21.88 -24.11 1.74
CA PHE A 349 -21.06 -24.05 0.55
C PHE A 349 -21.70 -23.23 -0.57
N GLY A 350 -23.00 -23.41 -0.84
CA GLY A 350 -23.74 -22.61 -1.81
C GLY A 350 -23.75 -21.13 -1.46
N SER A 351 -23.91 -20.79 -0.19
CA SER A 351 -23.88 -19.41 0.30
C SER A 351 -22.47 -18.80 0.20
N THR A 352 -21.42 -19.59 0.48
CA THR A 352 -20.03 -19.18 0.25
C THR A 352 -19.75 -18.94 -1.24
N LEU A 353 -20.20 -19.83 -2.13
CA LEU A 353 -20.02 -19.67 -3.57
C LEU A 353 -20.76 -18.44 -4.11
N LEU A 354 -22.00 -18.20 -3.67
CA LEU A 354 -22.72 -16.98 -4.02
C LEU A 354 -21.94 -15.74 -3.57
N ALA A 355 -21.50 -15.71 -2.31
CA ALA A 355 -20.69 -14.60 -1.79
C ALA A 355 -19.36 -14.45 -2.56
N TYR A 356 -18.73 -15.55 -2.97
CA TYR A 356 -17.52 -15.54 -3.78
C TYR A 356 -17.77 -14.86 -5.13
N THR A 357 -18.82 -15.28 -5.84
CA THR A 357 -19.20 -14.72 -7.14
C THR A 357 -19.63 -13.26 -7.07
N LEU A 358 -20.07 -12.77 -5.90
CA LEU A 358 -20.48 -11.38 -5.72
C LEU A 358 -19.33 -10.48 -5.25
N TYR A 359 -18.46 -10.99 -4.36
CA TYR A 359 -17.59 -10.13 -3.55
C TYR A 359 -16.12 -10.54 -3.53
N SER A 360 -15.74 -11.71 -4.04
CA SER A 360 -14.35 -12.14 -3.94
C SER A 360 -13.44 -11.35 -4.91
N PRO A 361 -12.29 -10.84 -4.42
CA PRO A 361 -11.24 -10.29 -5.28
C PRO A 361 -10.30 -11.35 -5.88
N ALA A 362 -10.51 -12.64 -5.59
CA ALA A 362 -9.74 -13.74 -6.16
C ALA A 362 -10.26 -14.14 -7.56
N PRO A 363 -9.48 -14.84 -8.41
CA PRO A 363 -9.88 -15.20 -9.77
C PRO A 363 -11.28 -15.81 -9.87
N LEU A 364 -12.08 -15.42 -10.88
CA LEU A 364 -13.50 -15.80 -11.04
C LEU A 364 -14.46 -15.22 -9.97
N GLY A 365 -13.96 -14.45 -9.02
CA GLY A 365 -14.77 -13.73 -8.03
C GLY A 365 -15.35 -12.44 -8.59
N GLY A 366 -16.46 -11.97 -8.01
CA GLY A 366 -17.18 -10.79 -8.51
C GLY A 366 -16.45 -9.46 -8.42
N LYS A 367 -15.36 -9.40 -7.65
CA LYS A 367 -14.49 -8.22 -7.52
C LYS A 367 -13.08 -8.48 -8.05
N TYR A 368 -12.88 -9.56 -8.80
CA TYR A 368 -11.60 -9.86 -9.43
C TYR A 368 -11.26 -8.81 -10.46
N LYS A 369 -10.06 -8.27 -10.36
CA LYS A 369 -9.52 -7.27 -11.28
C LYS A 369 -8.22 -7.82 -11.85
N SER A 370 -8.27 -8.37 -13.06
CA SER A 370 -7.11 -9.08 -13.67
C SER A 370 -5.89 -8.17 -13.84
N TYR A 371 -6.12 -6.89 -14.14
CA TYR A 371 -5.07 -5.90 -14.32
C TYR A 371 -4.21 -5.70 -13.06
N LEU A 372 -4.72 -6.04 -11.85
CA LEU A 372 -3.93 -5.95 -10.62
C LEU A 372 -2.84 -7.04 -10.49
N TYR A 373 -2.85 -8.03 -11.38
CA TYR A 373 -1.95 -9.20 -11.32
C TYR A 373 -1.15 -9.40 -12.62
N GLN A 374 -1.33 -8.51 -13.57
CA GLN A 374 -0.63 -8.52 -14.85
C GLN A 374 0.50 -7.50 -14.78
N MET A 375 1.64 -7.90 -15.31
CA MET A 375 2.81 -7.04 -15.42
C MET A 375 2.83 -6.58 -16.87
N ASP A 376 3.01 -5.28 -17.08
CA ASP A 376 3.13 -4.69 -18.41
C ASP A 376 4.56 -4.19 -18.68
N GLU A 377 4.78 -3.63 -19.86
CA GLU A 377 6.09 -3.10 -20.28
C GLU A 377 6.54 -1.93 -19.39
N ARG A 378 5.60 -1.14 -18.86
CA ARG A 378 5.89 -0.01 -17.99
C ARG A 378 6.38 -0.47 -16.62
N ASP A 379 5.84 -1.57 -16.10
CA ASP A 379 6.34 -2.23 -14.90
C ASP A 379 7.78 -2.75 -15.11
N GLU A 380 8.09 -3.32 -16.27
CA GLU A 380 9.46 -3.78 -16.60
C GLU A 380 10.46 -2.63 -16.57
N LYS A 381 10.09 -1.49 -17.17
CA LYS A 381 10.89 -0.25 -17.15
C LYS A 381 11.07 0.31 -15.74
N ALA A 382 10.04 0.27 -14.90
CA ALA A 382 10.15 0.66 -13.49
C ALA A 382 11.16 -0.22 -12.73
N TRP A 383 11.17 -1.54 -12.97
CA TRP A 383 12.18 -2.44 -12.39
C TRP A 383 13.60 -2.14 -12.89
N GLN A 384 13.76 -1.79 -14.16
CA GLN A 384 15.06 -1.38 -14.70
C GLN A 384 15.60 -0.11 -14.04
N LEU A 385 14.73 0.85 -13.71
CA LEU A 385 15.11 2.05 -12.96
C LEU A 385 15.46 1.74 -11.50
N ILE A 386 14.66 0.90 -10.82
CA ILE A 386 14.96 0.47 -9.44
C ILE A 386 16.33 -0.21 -9.34
N ALA A 387 16.70 -1.02 -10.34
CA ALA A 387 17.98 -1.72 -10.38
C ALA A 387 19.20 -0.79 -10.51
N GLN A 388 19.02 0.49 -10.84
CA GLN A 388 20.09 1.48 -10.90
C GLN A 388 20.36 2.17 -9.56
N ILE A 389 19.47 2.00 -8.58
CA ILE A 389 19.58 2.62 -7.27
C ILE A 389 20.50 1.76 -6.39
N PRO A 390 21.58 2.32 -5.81
CA PRO A 390 22.42 1.58 -4.86
C PRO A 390 21.61 1.08 -3.64
N ASP A 391 22.01 -0.08 -3.11
CA ASP A 391 21.32 -0.73 -1.98
C ASP A 391 21.42 0.09 -0.68
N ASP A 392 22.51 0.84 -0.50
CA ASP A 392 22.79 1.68 0.67
C ASP A 392 22.29 3.12 0.55
N ALA A 393 21.80 3.53 -0.63
CA ALA A 393 21.36 4.89 -0.88
C ALA A 393 20.04 5.22 -0.16
N ALA A 394 19.93 6.47 0.32
CA ALA A 394 18.70 7.02 0.85
C ALA A 394 17.71 7.33 -0.28
N VAL A 395 16.49 6.77 -0.20
CA VAL A 395 15.50 6.88 -1.28
C VAL A 395 14.20 7.50 -0.79
N MET A 396 13.65 8.39 -1.61
CA MET A 396 12.26 8.82 -1.53
C MET A 396 11.51 8.29 -2.76
N ALA A 397 10.36 7.67 -2.57
CA ALA A 397 9.58 7.17 -3.69
C ALA A 397 8.08 7.24 -3.41
N GLN A 398 7.27 7.19 -4.47
CA GLN A 398 5.83 7.00 -4.32
C GLN A 398 5.51 5.67 -3.64
N VAL A 399 4.37 5.59 -2.96
CA VAL A 399 3.92 4.36 -2.25
C VAL A 399 3.84 3.13 -3.14
N ALA A 400 3.72 3.30 -4.47
CA ALA A 400 3.74 2.19 -5.41
C ALA A 400 5.10 1.46 -5.47
N PHE A 401 6.20 2.17 -5.25
CA PHE A 401 7.58 1.68 -5.38
C PHE A 401 8.25 1.35 -4.03
N THR A 402 7.74 1.88 -2.91
CA THR A 402 8.35 1.65 -1.59
C THR A 402 8.41 0.18 -1.16
N PRO A 403 7.48 -0.73 -1.50
CA PRO A 403 7.61 -2.14 -1.16
C PRO A 403 8.88 -2.79 -1.74
N GLN A 404 9.26 -2.41 -2.96
CA GLN A 404 10.43 -2.91 -3.68
C GLN A 404 11.73 -2.33 -3.12
N LEU A 405 11.65 -1.17 -2.48
CA LEU A 405 12.80 -0.42 -1.95
C LEU A 405 12.95 -0.56 -0.42
N SER A 406 12.12 -1.37 0.24
CA SER A 406 12.00 -1.41 1.72
C SER A 406 13.17 -2.02 2.49
N TYR A 407 14.10 -2.68 1.82
CA TYR A 407 15.29 -3.32 2.43
C TYR A 407 16.50 -2.41 2.41
N ARG A 408 16.32 -1.20 2.96
CA ARG A 408 17.37 -0.19 3.10
C ARG A 408 17.16 0.63 4.37
N GLU A 409 18.24 1.22 4.86
CA GLU A 409 18.23 2.00 6.10
C GLU A 409 17.38 3.27 5.99
N HIS A 410 17.42 3.94 4.84
CA HIS A 410 16.73 5.21 4.61
C HIS A 410 15.76 5.10 3.43
N LEU A 411 14.48 5.01 3.76
CA LEU A 411 13.36 5.00 2.82
C LEU A 411 12.26 5.96 3.27
N TYR A 412 11.76 6.75 2.34
CA TYR A 412 10.69 7.72 2.55
C TYR A 412 9.59 7.53 1.51
N ILE A 413 8.34 7.73 1.95
CA ILE A 413 7.21 7.85 1.04
C ILE A 413 7.13 9.31 0.61
N PHE A 414 7.16 9.60 -0.68
CA PHE A 414 6.95 10.94 -1.20
C PHE A 414 5.54 11.46 -0.84
N PRO A 415 5.36 12.69 -0.30
CA PRO A 415 6.36 13.73 -0.03
C PRO A 415 6.78 13.79 1.45
N TRP A 416 6.55 12.72 2.22
CA TRP A 416 6.86 12.64 3.65
C TRP A 416 8.36 12.41 3.91
N VAL A 417 9.14 13.47 3.79
CA VAL A 417 10.54 13.51 4.25
C VAL A 417 10.69 14.55 5.37
N SER A 418 11.55 14.30 6.35
CA SER A 418 11.97 15.37 7.28
C SER A 418 12.86 16.36 6.53
N ALA A 419 12.61 17.66 6.68
CA ALA A 419 13.43 18.72 6.11
C ALA A 419 14.95 18.63 6.42
N GLU A 420 15.33 17.84 7.43
CA GLU A 420 16.71 17.65 7.89
C GLU A 420 17.46 16.50 7.20
N ARG A 421 16.81 15.70 6.34
CA ARG A 421 17.46 14.52 5.74
C ARG A 421 17.68 14.64 4.25
N GLU A 422 18.92 14.37 3.88
CA GLU A 422 19.39 14.31 2.51
C GLU A 422 18.95 13.00 1.87
N VAL A 423 18.21 13.10 0.75
CA VAL A 423 17.77 11.96 -0.05
C VAL A 423 18.67 11.88 -1.28
N ASP A 424 19.26 10.71 -1.54
CA ASP A 424 20.18 10.51 -2.65
C ASP A 424 19.42 10.31 -3.97
N TYR A 425 18.33 9.53 -3.92
CA TYR A 425 17.51 9.23 -5.10
C TYR A 425 16.02 9.46 -4.85
N VAL A 426 15.34 10.01 -5.86
CA VAL A 426 13.89 10.16 -5.87
C VAL A 426 13.29 9.39 -7.05
N LEU A 427 12.35 8.48 -6.79
CA LEU A 427 11.68 7.68 -7.82
C LEU A 427 10.18 7.98 -7.85
N LEU A 428 9.72 8.61 -8.92
CA LEU A 428 8.33 9.04 -9.09
C LEU A 428 7.80 8.64 -10.46
N ALA A 429 6.49 8.44 -10.58
CA ALA A 429 5.86 8.16 -11.85
C ALA A 429 4.45 8.73 -11.94
N SER A 430 4.08 9.23 -13.12
CA SER A 430 2.69 9.60 -13.41
C SER A 430 1.80 8.35 -13.49
N GLY A 431 0.53 8.45 -13.11
CA GLY A 431 -0.45 7.36 -13.24
C GLY A 431 -0.25 6.12 -12.33
N PHE A 432 0.78 6.08 -11.48
CA PHE A 432 0.91 5.11 -10.40
C PHE A 432 0.14 5.57 -9.15
N ALA A 433 0.05 4.70 -8.14
CA ALA A 433 -0.60 5.05 -6.89
C ALA A 433 0.12 6.21 -6.19
N SER A 434 -0.62 7.29 -5.94
CA SER A 434 -0.07 8.59 -5.51
C SER A 434 -0.21 8.89 -4.02
N TYR A 435 -0.84 8.00 -3.23
CA TYR A 435 -1.08 8.28 -1.81
C TYR A 435 0.24 8.66 -1.10
N PRO A 436 0.26 9.75 -0.31
CA PRO A 436 -0.88 10.54 0.19
C PRO A 436 -1.37 11.67 -0.72
N ILE A 437 -0.73 11.91 -1.84
CA ILE A 437 -1.02 13.01 -2.78
C ILE A 437 -2.31 12.69 -3.54
N ASP A 438 -3.15 13.71 -3.73
CA ASP A 438 -4.31 13.59 -4.62
C ASP A 438 -3.81 13.26 -6.05
N PRO A 439 -4.36 12.22 -6.71
CA PRO A 439 -3.99 11.92 -8.09
C PRO A 439 -4.04 13.12 -9.05
N ALA A 440 -4.90 14.11 -8.80
CA ALA A 440 -5.00 15.32 -9.61
C ALA A 440 -3.78 16.26 -9.48
N ASP A 441 -3.10 16.23 -8.34
CA ASP A 441 -1.95 17.08 -8.04
C ASP A 441 -0.61 16.36 -8.30
N LEU A 442 -0.64 15.06 -8.58
CA LEU A 442 0.56 14.23 -8.68
C LEU A 442 1.56 14.74 -9.72
N ASP A 443 1.09 15.02 -10.94
CA ASP A 443 1.97 15.43 -12.03
C ASP A 443 2.64 16.78 -11.73
N TRP A 444 1.93 17.67 -11.03
CA TRP A 444 2.48 18.93 -10.54
C TRP A 444 3.61 18.71 -9.53
N GLU A 445 3.39 17.84 -8.54
CA GLU A 445 4.39 17.56 -7.52
C GLU A 445 5.61 16.83 -8.08
N ILE A 446 5.41 15.91 -9.03
CA ILE A 446 6.52 15.29 -9.78
C ILE A 446 7.32 16.37 -10.51
N TYR A 447 6.64 17.31 -11.15
CA TYR A 447 7.31 18.37 -11.87
C TYR A 447 8.09 19.30 -10.94
N ASN A 448 7.59 19.61 -9.74
CA ASN A 448 8.33 20.39 -8.75
C ASN A 448 9.68 19.75 -8.40
N GLU A 449 9.71 18.42 -8.24
CA GLU A 449 10.93 17.65 -7.98
C GLU A 449 11.85 17.63 -9.21
N ILE A 450 11.29 17.52 -10.42
CA ILE A 450 12.08 17.66 -11.67
C ILE A 450 12.63 19.08 -11.81
N ALA A 451 11.95 20.11 -11.31
CA ALA A 451 12.44 21.49 -11.42
C ALA A 451 13.54 21.81 -10.40
N ASP A 452 13.64 21.05 -9.30
CA ASP A 452 14.62 21.27 -8.23
C ASP A 452 16.06 21.10 -8.76
N PRO A 453 16.90 22.14 -8.70
CA PRO A 453 18.29 22.07 -9.13
C PRO A 453 19.19 21.18 -8.26
N ALA A 454 18.75 20.81 -7.05
CA ALA A 454 19.47 19.85 -6.21
C ALA A 454 19.53 18.46 -6.85
N TYR A 455 18.60 18.15 -7.76
CA TYR A 455 18.47 16.85 -8.40
C TYR A 455 18.73 16.90 -9.92
N THR A 456 19.45 15.90 -10.39
CA THR A 456 19.61 15.60 -11.83
C THR A 456 18.62 14.52 -12.25
N VAL A 457 18.04 14.63 -13.45
CA VAL A 457 17.25 13.52 -14.02
C VAL A 457 18.23 12.47 -14.53
N ARG A 458 18.47 11.43 -13.74
CA ARG A 458 19.40 10.36 -14.09
C ARG A 458 18.85 9.50 -15.22
N ALA A 459 17.56 9.17 -15.15
CA ALA A 459 16.87 8.42 -16.18
C ALA A 459 15.38 8.76 -16.20
N GLU A 460 14.78 8.69 -17.39
CA GLU A 460 13.36 8.92 -17.62
C GLU A 460 12.86 7.98 -18.71
N VAL A 461 11.69 7.38 -18.48
CA VAL A 461 10.98 6.55 -19.45
C VAL A 461 9.49 6.48 -19.10
N ASP A 462 8.58 6.61 -20.07
CA ASP A 462 7.13 6.47 -19.90
C ASP A 462 6.54 7.20 -18.68
N GLY A 463 7.03 8.41 -18.42
CA GLY A 463 6.62 9.24 -17.28
C GLY A 463 7.02 8.69 -15.92
N ILE A 464 8.05 7.83 -15.86
CA ILE A 464 8.77 7.38 -14.66
C ILE A 464 10.11 8.12 -14.63
N TYR A 465 10.41 8.73 -13.50
CA TYR A 465 11.56 9.60 -13.31
C TYR A 465 12.41 9.06 -12.17
N LEU A 466 13.69 8.80 -12.46
CA LEU A 466 14.72 8.55 -11.46
C LEU A 466 15.59 9.80 -11.34
N LEU A 467 15.47 10.48 -10.21
CA LEU A 467 16.25 11.67 -9.89
C LEU A 467 17.40 11.29 -8.96
N GLU A 468 18.56 11.93 -9.16
CA GLU A 468 19.76 11.73 -8.35
C GLU A 468 20.28 13.07 -7.83
N ARG A 469 20.44 13.17 -6.51
CA ARG A 469 20.92 14.38 -5.84
C ARG A 469 22.41 14.56 -6.10
N GLY A 470 22.79 15.76 -6.52
CA GLY A 470 24.19 16.06 -6.83
C GLY A 470 24.80 15.16 -7.91
N GLY A 471 23.97 14.50 -8.72
CA GLY A 471 24.42 13.69 -9.85
C GLY A 471 25.16 14.52 -10.88
N ASN A 472 25.88 13.85 -11.78
CA ASN A 472 26.57 14.54 -12.87
C ASN A 472 25.54 15.24 -13.77
N PRO A 473 25.71 16.54 -14.07
CA PRO A 473 24.83 17.24 -14.99
C PRO A 473 24.76 16.49 -16.33
N LEU A 474 23.55 16.31 -16.85
CA LEU A 474 23.39 15.78 -18.20
C LEU A 474 24.07 16.72 -19.22
N PRO A 475 24.58 16.17 -20.34
CA PRO A 475 25.07 16.94 -21.47
C PRO A 475 24.10 18.06 -21.86
N SER A 476 24.63 19.26 -22.02
CA SER A 476 23.84 20.46 -22.31
C SER A 476 24.63 21.49 -23.10
N VAL A 477 23.94 22.24 -23.93
CA VAL A 477 24.48 23.34 -24.73
C VAL A 477 24.49 24.61 -23.88
N PRO A 478 25.64 25.25 -23.65
CA PRO A 478 25.68 26.54 -22.96
C PRO A 478 25.05 27.62 -23.86
N VAL A 479 24.17 28.43 -23.28
CA VAL A 479 23.46 29.51 -23.99
C VAL A 479 23.85 30.87 -23.44
N ASN A 480 23.70 31.09 -22.13
CA ASN A 480 24.02 32.34 -21.42
C ASN A 480 23.48 33.60 -22.14
N GLN A 481 22.16 33.65 -22.32
CA GLN A 481 21.47 34.79 -22.93
C GLN A 481 20.43 35.33 -21.96
N VAL A 482 20.26 36.65 -21.94
CA VAL A 482 19.41 37.35 -20.96
C VAL A 482 18.26 38.06 -21.66
N ALA A 483 17.06 37.95 -21.14
CA ALA A 483 15.89 38.71 -21.57
C ALA A 483 15.51 39.71 -20.47
N GLU A 484 15.25 40.95 -20.88
CA GLU A 484 14.77 42.04 -20.01
C GLU A 484 15.63 42.28 -18.75
N ASP A 485 16.95 42.04 -18.85
CA ASP A 485 17.91 42.10 -17.75
C ASP A 485 17.58 41.22 -16.52
N ALA A 486 16.52 40.40 -16.58
CA ALA A 486 15.95 39.67 -15.45
C ALA A 486 15.89 38.16 -15.66
N ILE A 487 15.66 37.69 -16.90
CA ILE A 487 15.45 36.27 -17.21
C ILE A 487 16.65 35.73 -17.98
N LYS A 488 17.49 34.92 -17.35
CA LYS A 488 18.66 34.31 -18.01
C LYS A 488 18.40 32.84 -18.35
N LEU A 489 18.59 32.49 -19.61
CA LEU A 489 18.71 31.10 -20.06
C LEU A 489 20.19 30.70 -20.03
N GLU A 490 20.57 29.90 -19.04
CA GLU A 490 21.97 29.51 -18.83
C GLU A 490 22.41 28.46 -19.86
N ARG A 491 21.63 27.39 -19.99
CA ARG A 491 21.95 26.22 -20.82
C ARG A 491 20.69 25.46 -21.22
N VAL A 492 20.83 24.62 -22.26
CA VAL A 492 19.74 23.79 -22.79
C VAL A 492 20.22 22.35 -22.95
N GLY A 493 19.57 21.43 -22.26
CA GLY A 493 19.74 19.99 -22.46
C GLY A 493 18.76 19.47 -23.51
N VAL A 494 19.20 18.53 -24.34
CA VAL A 494 18.34 17.85 -25.32
C VAL A 494 18.50 16.35 -25.13
N ALA A 495 17.39 15.63 -25.13
CA ALA A 495 17.37 14.18 -25.07
C ALA A 495 16.32 13.60 -26.02
N VAL A 496 16.58 12.40 -26.54
CA VAL A 496 15.70 11.68 -27.47
C VAL A 496 15.52 10.26 -26.96
N THR A 497 14.32 9.71 -27.13
CA THR A 497 14.04 8.32 -26.74
C THR A 497 14.83 7.33 -27.59
N ASP A 498 15.45 6.33 -26.95
CA ASP A 498 16.02 5.16 -27.64
C ASP A 498 14.93 4.14 -28.06
N GLU A 499 15.35 2.96 -28.51
CA GLU A 499 14.45 1.88 -28.96
C GLU A 499 13.60 1.31 -27.82
N ASP A 500 14.08 1.41 -26.57
CA ASP A 500 13.37 0.97 -25.37
C ASP A 500 12.53 2.11 -24.75
N GLY A 501 12.58 3.32 -25.33
CA GLY A 501 11.83 4.50 -24.89
C GLY A 501 12.53 5.35 -23.83
N PHE A 502 13.75 5.01 -23.42
CA PHE A 502 14.50 5.81 -22.44
C PHE A 502 15.06 7.06 -23.08
N TYR A 503 14.95 8.20 -22.39
CA TYR A 503 15.55 9.45 -22.86
C TYR A 503 17.06 9.42 -22.74
N GLN A 504 17.75 9.43 -23.87
CA GLN A 504 19.20 9.51 -23.97
C GLN A 504 19.63 10.96 -24.28
N PRO A 505 20.57 11.54 -23.52
CA PRO A 505 21.06 12.89 -23.80
C PRO A 505 21.78 12.94 -25.15
N VAL A 506 21.63 14.06 -25.84
CA VAL A 506 22.34 14.34 -27.09
C VAL A 506 23.70 14.96 -26.76
N ASP A 507 24.76 14.17 -26.93
CA ASP A 507 26.16 14.56 -26.66
C ASP A 507 26.85 15.32 -27.82
N GLY A 508 26.15 15.57 -28.93
CA GLY A 508 26.70 16.16 -30.15
C GLY A 508 26.15 17.54 -30.50
N GLU A 509 26.76 18.19 -31.50
CA GLU A 509 26.29 19.47 -32.05
C GLU A 509 24.99 19.36 -32.87
N THR A 510 24.45 18.15 -33.06
CA THR A 510 23.26 17.88 -33.86
C THR A 510 22.46 16.75 -33.23
N ALA A 511 21.15 16.96 -33.05
CA ALA A 511 20.24 15.91 -32.60
C ALA A 511 19.71 15.10 -33.80
N GLN A 512 19.43 13.82 -33.58
CA GLN A 512 18.81 12.95 -34.58
C GLN A 512 17.52 12.39 -34.00
N VAL A 513 16.41 12.57 -34.73
CA VAL A 513 15.08 12.12 -34.32
C VAL A 513 14.38 11.45 -35.49
N GLN A 514 13.41 10.58 -35.21
CA GLN A 514 12.53 9.98 -36.21
C GLN A 514 11.10 10.45 -36.02
N PRO A 515 10.26 10.47 -37.08
CA PRO A 515 8.83 10.66 -36.95
C PRO A 515 8.22 9.70 -35.92
N GLY A 516 7.35 10.21 -35.04
CA GLY A 516 6.75 9.47 -33.93
C GLY A 516 7.54 9.51 -32.62
N GLN A 517 8.83 9.87 -32.65
CA GLN A 517 9.61 10.03 -31.42
C GLN A 517 9.29 11.35 -30.70
N THR A 518 9.62 11.39 -29.41
CA THR A 518 9.53 12.60 -28.60
C THR A 518 10.93 13.09 -28.24
N MET A 519 11.17 14.38 -28.45
CA MET A 519 12.39 15.06 -28.02
C MET A 519 12.12 15.84 -26.74
N ARG A 520 12.86 15.52 -25.68
CA ARG A 520 12.83 16.28 -24.41
C ARG A 520 13.84 17.41 -24.47
N VAL A 521 13.40 18.61 -24.11
CA VAL A 521 14.21 19.82 -24.04
C VAL A 521 14.17 20.35 -22.61
N SER A 522 15.31 20.44 -21.96
CA SER A 522 15.46 20.95 -20.59
C SER A 522 16.13 22.32 -20.62
N LEU A 523 15.39 23.37 -20.28
CA LEU A 523 15.87 24.73 -20.13
C LEU A 523 16.29 24.96 -18.68
N TYR A 524 17.42 25.63 -18.47
CA TYR A 524 17.91 25.97 -17.13
C TYR A 524 17.86 27.48 -16.97
N TRP A 525 16.92 27.94 -16.16
CA TRP A 525 16.62 29.35 -15.95
C TRP A 525 17.31 29.86 -14.69
N GLU A 526 17.80 31.09 -14.77
CA GLU A 526 18.29 31.89 -13.64
C GLU A 526 17.56 33.24 -13.65
N ALA A 527 16.93 33.59 -12.54
CA ALA A 527 16.35 34.92 -12.33
C ALA A 527 17.45 35.87 -11.84
N LEU A 528 17.84 36.84 -12.68
CA LEU A 528 18.80 37.90 -12.34
C LEU A 528 18.14 39.06 -11.60
N ASP A 529 16.83 39.25 -11.81
CA ASP A 529 15.95 40.18 -11.09
C ASP A 529 14.50 39.65 -11.19
N ALA A 530 13.55 40.26 -10.48
CA ALA A 530 12.13 39.92 -10.56
C ALA A 530 11.53 40.40 -11.90
N PRO A 531 11.03 39.49 -12.77
CA PRO A 531 10.37 39.88 -14.02
C PRO A 531 9.11 40.71 -13.77
N ASP A 532 8.91 41.75 -14.58
CA ASP A 532 7.82 42.72 -14.38
C ASP A 532 6.46 42.25 -14.92
N ALA A 533 6.44 41.18 -15.70
CA ALA A 533 5.23 40.57 -16.22
C ALA A 533 5.42 39.09 -16.57
N GLU A 534 4.29 38.44 -16.87
CA GLU A 534 4.24 37.02 -17.14
C GLU A 534 4.78 36.71 -18.54
N ARG A 535 5.73 35.77 -18.64
CA ARG A 535 6.35 35.36 -19.90
C ARG A 535 5.99 33.94 -20.23
N THR A 536 5.58 33.71 -21.48
CA THR A 536 5.42 32.37 -22.02
C THR A 536 6.68 31.98 -22.77
N VAL A 537 7.17 30.78 -22.49
CA VAL A 537 8.28 30.15 -23.21
C VAL A 537 7.71 29.36 -24.37
N SER A 538 8.26 29.57 -25.57
CA SER A 538 8.00 28.74 -26.74
C SER A 538 9.24 27.93 -27.10
N VAL A 539 9.12 26.62 -27.00
CA VAL A 539 10.12 25.68 -27.50
C VAL A 539 9.61 25.10 -28.80
N ARG A 540 10.34 25.30 -29.89
CA ARG A 540 9.86 24.94 -31.23
C ARG A 540 10.92 24.35 -32.13
N LEU A 541 10.49 23.37 -32.92
CA LEU A 541 11.24 22.76 -33.99
C LEU A 541 10.69 23.24 -35.33
N ALA A 542 11.53 23.91 -36.13
CA ALA A 542 11.13 24.42 -37.44
C ALA A 542 12.18 24.10 -38.50
N ASP A 543 11.75 23.80 -39.73
CA ASP A 543 12.64 23.51 -40.85
C ASP A 543 13.36 24.77 -41.38
N GLU A 544 14.24 24.60 -42.36
CA GLU A 544 14.98 25.70 -42.99
C GLU A 544 14.08 26.74 -43.68
N ASN A 545 12.87 26.35 -44.10
CA ASN A 545 11.88 27.25 -44.70
C ASN A 545 11.02 27.97 -43.65
N GLY A 546 11.24 27.69 -42.36
CA GLY A 546 10.47 28.22 -41.25
C GLY A 546 9.14 27.50 -41.02
N TYR A 547 8.91 26.35 -41.64
CA TYR A 547 7.74 25.51 -41.38
C TYR A 547 7.87 24.86 -40.00
N LEU A 548 6.84 25.03 -39.19
CA LEU A 548 6.80 24.51 -37.83
C LEU A 548 6.47 23.02 -37.83
N ILE A 549 7.37 22.21 -37.26
CA ILE A 549 7.23 20.76 -37.17
C ILE A 549 6.59 20.36 -35.83
N ALA A 550 7.11 20.91 -34.74
CA ALA A 550 6.62 20.67 -33.39
C ALA A 550 6.82 21.92 -32.54
N GLN A 551 5.92 22.18 -31.58
CA GLN A 551 5.99 23.31 -30.68
C GLN A 551 5.32 22.96 -29.36
N GLN A 552 5.86 23.49 -28.28
CA GLN A 552 5.20 23.54 -26.99
C GLN A 552 5.40 24.93 -26.39
N ASP A 553 4.28 25.57 -26.08
CA ASP A 553 4.25 26.86 -25.39
C ASP A 553 3.67 26.66 -23.99
N SER A 554 4.35 27.19 -22.98
CA SER A 554 3.87 27.15 -21.61
C SER A 554 4.49 28.26 -20.77
N LEU A 555 3.79 28.65 -19.71
CA LEU A 555 4.45 29.37 -18.62
C LEU A 555 5.57 28.49 -18.06
N PRO A 556 6.68 29.08 -17.58
CA PRO A 556 7.81 28.29 -17.14
C PRO A 556 7.41 27.31 -16.05
N GLY A 557 8.07 26.16 -16.10
CA GLY A 557 7.83 25.08 -15.18
C GLY A 557 6.51 24.33 -15.41
N GLN A 558 6.03 24.20 -16.65
CA GLN A 558 4.67 23.67 -16.93
C GLN A 558 3.59 24.43 -16.13
N SER A 559 3.71 25.76 -16.05
CA SER A 559 2.90 26.66 -15.22
C SER A 559 3.11 26.58 -13.70
N SER A 560 4.11 25.82 -13.21
CA SER A 560 4.49 25.78 -11.78
C SER A 560 5.39 26.88 -11.30
N ARG A 561 6.05 27.56 -12.23
CA ARG A 561 6.98 28.64 -11.91
C ARG A 561 6.70 29.83 -12.82
N PRO A 562 5.48 30.41 -12.76
CA PRO A 562 5.17 31.61 -13.53
C PRO A 562 6.21 32.70 -13.25
N THR A 563 6.59 33.47 -14.27
CA THR A 563 7.70 34.45 -14.12
C THR A 563 7.39 35.51 -13.08
N SER A 564 6.11 35.80 -12.84
CA SER A 564 5.67 36.67 -11.75
C SER A 564 6.02 36.19 -10.34
N TRP A 565 6.46 34.94 -10.16
CA TRP A 565 6.92 34.39 -8.88
C TRP A 565 8.43 34.36 -8.74
N TRP A 566 9.17 34.73 -9.79
CA TRP A 566 10.62 34.65 -9.76
C TRP A 566 11.21 35.74 -8.86
N GLU A 567 12.16 35.35 -8.04
CA GLU A 567 12.95 36.23 -7.20
C GLU A 567 14.41 36.21 -7.66
N GLU A 568 15.18 37.27 -7.41
CA GLU A 568 16.62 37.29 -7.71
C GLU A 568 17.32 36.05 -7.14
N GLY A 569 18.12 35.38 -7.97
CA GLY A 569 18.86 34.17 -7.62
C GLY A 569 18.07 32.87 -7.75
N TRP A 570 16.79 32.90 -8.15
CA TRP A 570 16.05 31.66 -8.41
C TRP A 570 16.64 30.91 -9.60
N TYR A 571 16.98 29.63 -9.38
CA TYR A 571 17.54 28.75 -10.39
C TYR A 571 16.75 27.46 -10.44
N PHE A 572 16.28 27.06 -11.62
CA PHE A 572 15.51 25.83 -11.77
C PHE A 572 15.56 25.26 -13.19
N ARG A 573 15.17 23.99 -13.29
CA ARG A 573 15.05 23.26 -14.56
C ARG A 573 13.60 23.29 -15.05
N ASP A 574 13.43 23.48 -16.35
CA ASP A 574 12.15 23.57 -17.03
C ASP A 574 12.12 22.63 -18.25
N VAL A 575 11.14 21.74 -18.35
CA VAL A 575 11.16 20.58 -19.26
C VAL A 575 9.98 20.59 -20.22
N TYR A 576 10.31 20.52 -21.51
CA TYR A 576 9.38 20.50 -22.63
C TYR A 576 9.54 19.20 -23.44
N TYR A 577 8.45 18.68 -23.99
CA TYR A 577 8.39 17.47 -24.78
C TYR A 577 7.84 17.80 -26.18
N LEU A 578 8.71 17.79 -27.18
CA LEU A 578 8.33 18.00 -28.58
C LEU A 578 8.08 16.66 -29.26
N GLN A 579 6.80 16.31 -29.44
CA GLN A 579 6.41 15.14 -30.22
C GLN A 579 6.60 15.41 -31.71
N ILE A 580 7.41 14.59 -32.39
CA ILE A 580 7.61 14.68 -33.84
C ILE A 580 6.45 13.96 -34.53
N PRO A 581 5.63 14.63 -35.36
CA PRO A 581 4.49 13.98 -36.02
C PRO A 581 4.92 12.78 -36.89
N GLU A 582 4.20 11.66 -36.84
CA GLU A 582 4.53 10.44 -37.62
C GLU A 582 4.66 10.66 -39.14
N GLY A 583 3.94 11.64 -39.69
CA GLY A 583 3.98 11.99 -41.10
C GLY A 583 5.11 12.94 -41.53
N THR A 584 6.04 13.27 -40.63
CA THR A 584 7.08 14.26 -40.91
C THR A 584 8.06 13.73 -41.95
N ALA A 585 8.27 14.49 -43.03
CA ALA A 585 9.24 14.13 -44.05
C ALA A 585 10.68 14.26 -43.51
N VAL A 586 11.59 13.48 -44.09
CA VAL A 586 13.03 13.61 -43.83
C VAL A 586 13.48 15.03 -44.17
N THR A 587 14.01 15.74 -43.17
CA THR A 587 14.41 17.14 -43.31
C THR A 587 15.41 17.53 -42.22
N THR A 588 16.04 18.68 -42.39
CA THR A 588 16.81 19.38 -41.36
C THR A 588 15.94 20.46 -40.72
N ALA A 589 15.99 20.53 -39.40
CA ALA A 589 15.26 21.50 -38.61
C ALA A 589 16.17 22.13 -37.57
N ASN A 590 15.73 23.24 -36.98
CA ASN A 590 16.42 23.92 -35.89
C ASN A 590 15.55 23.92 -34.65
N LEU A 591 16.11 23.51 -33.52
CA LEU A 591 15.50 23.71 -32.21
C LEU A 591 15.67 25.18 -31.84
N ASN A 592 14.56 25.86 -31.54
CA ASN A 592 14.56 27.26 -31.15
C ASN A 592 13.82 27.46 -29.83
N VAL A 593 14.28 28.42 -29.04
CA VAL A 593 13.64 28.90 -27.81
C VAL A 593 13.32 30.38 -27.97
N LEU A 594 12.13 30.78 -27.53
CA LEU A 594 11.63 32.15 -27.55
C LEU A 594 10.90 32.48 -26.27
N LEU A 595 10.86 33.77 -25.95
CA LEU A 595 9.97 34.35 -24.95
C LEU A 595 9.00 35.31 -25.62
N TYR A 596 7.78 35.35 -25.12
CA TYR A 596 6.82 36.38 -25.44
C TYR A 596 5.97 36.72 -24.23
N ASP A 597 5.46 37.95 -24.18
CA ASP A 597 4.56 38.39 -23.11
C ASP A 597 3.26 37.58 -23.19
N SER A 598 2.89 36.95 -22.08
CA SER A 598 1.74 36.04 -22.02
C SER A 598 0.41 36.73 -22.36
N PHE A 599 0.33 38.06 -22.18
CA PHE A 599 -0.87 38.84 -22.44
C PHE A 599 -0.85 39.51 -23.81
N THR A 600 0.19 40.29 -24.12
CA THR A 600 0.27 41.06 -25.38
C THR A 600 0.67 40.20 -26.57
N GLN A 601 1.27 39.02 -26.32
CA GLN A 601 1.86 38.13 -27.33
C GLN A 601 3.03 38.76 -28.10
N GLU A 602 3.55 39.90 -27.63
CA GLU A 602 4.74 40.53 -28.19
C GLU A 602 5.99 39.74 -27.82
N ARG A 603 6.93 39.61 -28.76
CA ARG A 603 8.18 38.89 -28.53
C ARG A 603 9.06 39.65 -27.55
N VAL A 604 9.68 38.90 -26.65
CA VAL A 604 10.69 39.40 -25.73
C VAL A 604 12.06 38.93 -26.22
N PRO A 605 12.93 39.84 -26.71
CA PRO A 605 14.26 39.47 -27.18
C PRO A 605 15.15 38.97 -26.04
N PHE A 606 15.99 37.99 -26.36
CA PHE A 606 17.16 37.64 -25.58
C PHE A 606 18.34 38.45 -26.09
N ASP A 607 18.84 39.38 -25.28
CA ASP A 607 19.76 40.42 -25.69
C ASP A 607 19.20 41.13 -26.96
N ASP A 608 19.79 40.90 -28.12
CA ASP A 608 19.35 41.44 -29.42
C ASP A 608 18.66 40.41 -30.33
N LYS A 609 18.33 39.22 -29.81
CA LYS A 609 17.81 38.08 -30.59
C LYS A 609 16.36 37.79 -30.22
N GLU A 610 15.44 37.97 -31.18
CA GLU A 610 14.03 37.58 -31.03
C GLU A 610 13.82 36.05 -30.88
N LYS A 611 14.83 35.25 -31.19
CA LYS A 611 14.84 33.79 -31.01
C LYS A 611 16.25 33.29 -30.78
N LEU A 612 16.37 32.25 -29.95
CA LEU A 612 17.63 31.53 -29.77
C LEU A 612 17.55 30.23 -30.57
N THR A 613 18.45 30.05 -31.53
CA THR A 613 18.64 28.77 -32.22
C THR A 613 19.68 27.97 -31.43
N ILE A 614 19.26 26.80 -30.93
CA ILE A 614 20.03 26.00 -29.97
C ILE A 614 20.94 25.00 -30.70
N ILE A 615 20.34 24.04 -31.42
CA ILE A 615 21.04 23.04 -32.23
C ILE A 615 20.23 22.69 -33.48
N PRO A 616 20.91 22.28 -34.57
CA PRO A 616 20.27 21.58 -35.67
C PRO A 616 19.74 20.20 -35.23
N VAL A 617 18.68 19.77 -35.88
CA VAL A 617 17.99 18.49 -35.67
C VAL A 617 17.77 17.83 -37.04
N GLU A 618 18.34 16.65 -37.22
CA GLU A 618 18.09 15.82 -38.40
C GLU A 618 16.89 14.91 -38.15
N ILE A 619 15.85 15.05 -38.97
CA ILE A 619 14.71 14.13 -38.97
C ILE A 619 15.00 13.01 -39.96
N LYS A 620 15.29 11.82 -39.43
CA LYS A 620 15.65 10.62 -40.20
C LYS A 620 14.41 9.78 -40.51
N PRO A 621 14.45 8.95 -41.57
CA PRO A 621 13.35 8.03 -41.85
C PRO A 621 13.12 7.09 -40.66
N ALA A 622 11.86 6.76 -40.40
CA ALA A 622 11.50 5.70 -39.45
C ALA A 622 12.17 4.38 -39.87
N ARG A 623 12.75 3.65 -38.91
CA ARG A 623 13.39 2.35 -39.15
C ARG A 623 12.42 1.25 -39.55
#